data_AF-A0A533HYQ4-F1
#
_entry.id   AF-A0A533HYQ4-F1
#
_cell.length_a   1.000
_cell.length_b   1.000
_cell.length_c   1.000
_cell.angle_alpha   90.00
_cell.angle_beta   90.00
_cell.angle_gamma   90.00
#
_symmetry.space_group_name_H-M   'P 1'
#
loop_
_entity.id
_entity.type
_entity.pdbx_description
1 polymer ?
#
loop_
_entity_poly.entity_id
_entity_poly.type
_entity_poly.pdbx_seq_one_letter_code
_entity_poly.pdbx_strand_id
1 'polypeptide(L)'
;MDIKRIVRKNKYTKNLYKKLREEKHNYLENKKFKYTGKFIDRKKNSEDLCIVLAGYKEFLYPAVLGRLKQYSPENMDICIISSGVWSETLNKICEENSWSYLSTKENNVSLVQNIAIKYHSKAKYIFKIDEDIFLTEYYFENLKNAYKLAQKGDFEPGVIAPLIPVNGYGHKRILSKLALEDVYFEKFGEISKHMAGHNRFIESNPEVAKFFWGEGNYVPSIDELNDRFSRENKIIKPCPIRFSIGAIMFERSLWINMGYFNVDFKGSGLGEDEVQICSYCNLHSRPLMVSENVLVGHLSFGPQNKEMNKFFNQNKDKFIVK
;
A
#
# COMPACT_ATOMS: atom_id res chain seq x y z
N MET A 1 35.92 27.22 -7.68
CA MET A 1 36.25 26.02 -8.47
C MET A 1 35.89 24.79 -7.67
N ASP A 2 35.02 23.93 -8.20
CA ASP A 2 34.51 22.76 -7.48
C ASP A 2 35.61 21.68 -7.35
N ILE A 3 36.19 21.55 -6.15
CA ILE A 3 37.28 20.60 -5.82
C ILE A 3 36.92 19.17 -6.26
N LYS A 4 35.63 18.79 -6.16
CA LYS A 4 35.13 17.50 -6.66
C LYS A 4 35.37 17.32 -8.16
N ARG A 5 35.26 18.38 -8.94
CA ARG A 5 35.42 18.34 -10.41
C ARG A 5 36.89 18.15 -10.81
N ILE A 6 37.82 18.70 -10.03
CA ILE A 6 39.27 18.54 -10.22
C ILE A 6 39.70 17.11 -9.88
N VAL A 7 39.27 16.59 -8.72
CA VAL A 7 39.56 15.23 -8.27
C VAL A 7 38.98 14.17 -9.20
N ARG A 8 37.80 14.43 -9.81
CA ARG A 8 37.15 13.52 -10.77
C ARG A 8 37.88 13.41 -12.11
N LYS A 9 38.54 14.48 -12.57
CA LYS A 9 39.19 14.56 -13.89
C LYS A 9 40.69 14.28 -13.86
N ASN A 10 41.33 14.32 -12.69
CA ASN A 10 42.76 14.08 -12.56
C ASN A 10 43.09 12.59 -12.69
N LYS A 11 44.07 12.27 -13.56
CA LYS A 11 44.51 10.91 -13.92
C LYS A 11 44.96 10.08 -12.70
N TYR A 12 45.48 10.73 -11.66
CA TYR A 12 45.99 10.08 -10.44
C TYR A 12 44.90 9.84 -9.39
N THR A 13 43.85 10.65 -9.36
CA THR A 13 42.78 10.55 -8.33
C THR A 13 41.47 9.96 -8.86
N LYS A 14 41.31 9.83 -10.18
CA LYS A 14 40.11 9.28 -10.83
C LYS A 14 39.77 7.86 -10.36
N ASN A 15 40.76 6.98 -10.23
CA ASN A 15 40.55 5.58 -9.82
C ASN A 15 40.15 5.48 -8.34
N LEU A 16 40.83 6.24 -7.48
CA LEU A 16 40.47 6.33 -6.06
C LEU A 16 39.06 6.94 -5.88
N TYR A 17 38.73 8.00 -6.61
CA TYR A 17 37.39 8.59 -6.59
C TYR A 17 36.32 7.61 -7.06
N LYS A 18 36.58 6.82 -8.11
CA LYS A 18 35.67 5.77 -8.58
C LYS A 18 35.45 4.71 -7.49
N LYS A 19 36.53 4.20 -6.89
CA LYS A 19 36.48 3.22 -5.80
C LYS A 19 35.69 3.75 -4.59
N LEU A 20 36.00 4.96 -4.12
CA LEU A 20 35.28 5.59 -3.00
C LEU A 20 33.79 5.82 -3.32
N ARG A 21 33.46 6.13 -4.57
CA ARG A 21 32.07 6.26 -5.01
C ARG A 21 31.34 4.91 -5.01
N GLU A 22 32.00 3.85 -5.48
CA GLU A 22 31.48 2.47 -5.43
C GLU A 22 31.30 2.00 -3.99
N GLU A 23 32.28 2.21 -3.11
CA GLU A 23 32.18 1.88 -1.69
C GLU A 23 31.05 2.65 -1.00
N LYS A 24 30.91 3.95 -1.28
CA LYS A 24 29.78 4.74 -0.77
C LYS A 24 28.44 4.21 -1.29
N HIS A 25 28.37 3.83 -2.56
CA HIS A 25 27.15 3.27 -3.15
C HIS A 25 26.78 1.95 -2.49
N ASN A 26 27.74 1.01 -2.37
CA ASN A 26 27.55 -0.27 -1.69
C ASN A 26 27.16 -0.08 -0.22
N TYR A 27 27.77 0.88 0.49
CA TYR A 27 27.40 1.21 1.86
C TYR A 27 25.94 1.68 1.96
N LEU A 28 25.53 2.60 1.09
CA LEU A 28 24.16 3.12 1.07
C LEU A 28 23.13 2.05 0.71
N GLU A 29 23.46 1.16 -0.23
CA GLU A 29 22.60 0.04 -0.59
C GLU A 29 22.50 -0.98 0.55
N ASN A 30 23.62 -1.39 1.14
CA ASN A 30 23.64 -2.30 2.29
C ASN A 30 22.85 -1.75 3.47
N LYS A 31 22.88 -0.43 3.68
CA LYS A 31 22.11 0.24 4.73
C LYS A 31 20.59 0.06 4.54
N LYS A 32 20.09 -0.06 3.31
CA LYS A 32 18.65 -0.28 3.02
C LYS A 32 18.15 -1.66 3.43
N PHE A 33 19.06 -2.58 3.75
CA PHE A 33 18.75 -3.96 4.14
C PHE A 33 19.36 -4.36 5.48
N LYS A 34 19.97 -3.43 6.21
CA LYS A 34 20.54 -3.72 7.53
C LYS A 34 19.42 -3.69 8.57
N TYR A 35 19.14 -4.83 9.16
CA TYR A 35 18.09 -4.96 10.17
C TYR A 35 18.48 -5.95 11.27
N THR A 36 17.79 -5.84 12.40
CA THR A 36 17.77 -6.83 13.47
C THR A 36 16.33 -7.28 13.67
N GLY A 37 16.08 -8.58 13.78
CA GLY A 37 14.70 -9.06 13.78
C GLY A 37 14.60 -10.58 13.65
N LYS A 38 13.40 -11.04 13.32
CA LYS A 38 13.08 -12.44 13.14
C LYS A 38 12.27 -12.62 11.87
N PHE A 39 12.67 -13.58 11.05
CA PHE A 39 11.93 -14.03 9.88
C PHE A 39 11.58 -15.50 10.08
N ILE A 40 10.29 -15.83 10.02
CA ILE A 40 9.80 -17.19 9.97
C ILE A 40 9.33 -17.44 8.55
N ASP A 41 10.10 -18.25 7.84
CA ASP A 41 9.88 -18.55 6.43
C ASP A 41 8.84 -19.66 6.26
N ARG A 42 7.73 -19.34 5.59
CA ARG A 42 6.73 -20.31 5.13
C ARG A 42 6.38 -20.08 3.66
N LYS A 43 7.33 -19.52 2.89
CA LYS A 43 7.10 -19.17 1.49
C LYS A 43 6.90 -20.43 0.64
N LYS A 44 6.05 -20.26 -0.37
CA LYS A 44 5.73 -21.19 -1.45
C LYS A 44 6.61 -20.94 -2.69
N ASN A 45 7.43 -19.88 -2.68
CA ASN A 45 8.29 -19.46 -3.79
C ASN A 45 7.48 -19.02 -5.02
N SER A 46 6.44 -18.24 -4.78
CA SER A 46 5.50 -17.78 -5.81
C SER A 46 6.04 -16.59 -6.61
N GLU A 47 5.47 -16.38 -7.79
CA GLU A 47 5.68 -15.13 -8.55
C GLU A 47 4.84 -13.97 -7.97
N ASP A 48 3.85 -14.28 -7.14
CA ASP A 48 2.97 -13.29 -6.51
C ASP A 48 3.23 -13.25 -5.00
N LEU A 49 3.65 -12.08 -4.50
CA LEU A 49 3.87 -11.82 -3.08
C LEU A 49 2.88 -10.77 -2.58
N CYS A 50 2.18 -11.06 -1.49
CA CYS A 50 1.48 -10.06 -0.70
C CYS A 50 2.25 -9.81 0.59
N ILE A 51 2.66 -8.56 0.79
CA ILE A 51 3.16 -8.08 2.07
C ILE A 51 2.04 -7.30 2.77
N VAL A 52 1.78 -7.63 4.04
CA VAL A 52 0.79 -6.94 4.87
C VAL A 52 1.48 -6.28 6.05
N LEU A 53 1.50 -4.95 6.07
CA LEU A 53 2.09 -4.17 7.15
C LEU A 53 1.14 -4.14 8.35
N ALA A 54 1.49 -4.87 9.40
CA ALA A 54 0.67 -5.04 10.60
C ALA A 54 1.50 -5.03 11.89
N GLY A 55 0.83 -4.74 13.01
CA GLY A 55 1.47 -4.80 14.33
C GLY A 55 0.87 -3.86 15.37
N TYR A 56 0.00 -2.94 14.97
CA TYR A 56 -0.49 -1.87 15.85
C TYR A 56 -2.02 -1.84 16.00
N LYS A 57 -2.77 -2.59 15.17
CA LYS A 57 -4.24 -2.63 15.22
C LYS A 57 -4.78 -4.06 15.36
N GLU A 58 -4.38 -4.75 16.43
CA GLU A 58 -4.78 -6.16 16.69
C GLU A 58 -6.29 -6.42 16.64
N PHE A 59 -7.11 -5.45 17.06
CA PHE A 59 -8.57 -5.54 17.01
C PHE A 59 -9.14 -5.72 15.58
N LEU A 60 -8.37 -5.37 14.54
CA LEU A 60 -8.75 -5.52 13.13
C LEU A 60 -8.37 -6.87 12.55
N TYR A 61 -7.45 -7.62 13.15
CA TYR A 61 -6.91 -8.83 12.56
C TYR A 61 -7.98 -9.86 12.16
N PRO A 62 -9.03 -10.13 12.97
CA PRO A 62 -10.08 -11.07 12.57
C PRO A 62 -10.77 -10.67 11.26
N ALA A 63 -11.02 -9.37 11.04
CA ALA A 63 -11.69 -8.89 9.85
C ALA A 63 -10.75 -8.77 8.65
N VAL A 64 -9.59 -8.14 8.84
CA VAL A 64 -8.62 -7.87 7.76
C VAL A 64 -7.89 -9.14 7.31
N LEU A 65 -7.35 -9.91 8.26
CA LEU A 65 -6.64 -11.15 7.93
C LEU A 65 -7.61 -12.30 7.61
N GLY A 66 -8.84 -12.26 8.15
CA GLY A 66 -9.92 -13.16 7.71
C GLY A 66 -10.26 -12.97 6.23
N ARG A 67 -10.43 -11.71 5.79
CA ARG A 67 -10.60 -11.37 4.36
C ARG A 67 -9.40 -11.78 3.51
N LEU A 68 -8.19 -11.57 4.02
CA LEU A 68 -6.97 -12.02 3.33
C LEU A 68 -6.96 -13.54 3.13
N LYS A 69 -7.29 -14.31 4.16
CA LYS A 69 -7.38 -15.77 4.08
C LYS A 69 -8.40 -16.21 3.04
N GLN A 70 -9.56 -15.57 3.03
CA GLN A 70 -10.65 -15.96 2.14
C GLN A 70 -10.39 -15.63 0.66
N TYR A 71 -9.76 -14.48 0.39
CA TYR A 71 -9.65 -13.96 -0.97
C TYR A 71 -8.25 -14.09 -1.59
N SER A 72 -7.24 -14.53 -0.84
CA SER A 72 -5.90 -14.76 -1.40
C SER A 72 -5.83 -16.05 -2.21
N PRO A 73 -5.15 -16.06 -3.38
CA PRO A 73 -4.89 -17.29 -4.11
C PRO A 73 -4.05 -18.28 -3.29
N GLU A 74 -4.38 -19.57 -3.34
CA GLU A 74 -3.71 -20.61 -2.56
C GLU A 74 -2.20 -20.70 -2.83
N ASN A 75 -1.76 -20.38 -4.05
CA ASN A 75 -0.37 -20.45 -4.47
C ASN A 75 0.40 -19.13 -4.26
N MET A 76 -0.22 -18.10 -3.68
CA MET A 76 0.44 -16.82 -3.41
C MET A 76 1.34 -16.90 -2.17
N ASP A 77 2.48 -16.21 -2.23
CA ASP A 77 3.28 -15.94 -1.03
C ASP A 77 2.61 -14.83 -0.22
N ILE A 78 2.27 -15.11 1.04
CA ILE A 78 1.78 -14.11 1.99
C ILE A 78 2.85 -13.93 3.06
N CYS A 79 3.28 -12.68 3.26
CA CYS A 79 4.19 -12.31 4.33
C CYS A 79 3.56 -11.21 5.17
N ILE A 80 3.20 -11.51 6.41
CA ILE A 80 2.88 -10.47 7.38
C ILE A 80 4.18 -9.82 7.81
N ILE A 81 4.22 -8.50 7.84
CA ILE A 81 5.41 -7.73 8.18
C ILE A 81 5.10 -6.75 9.31
N SER A 82 5.93 -6.76 10.35
CA SER A 82 5.79 -5.85 11.49
C SER A 82 7.07 -5.05 11.72
N SER A 83 6.90 -3.73 11.75
CA SER A 83 7.99 -2.76 11.90
C SER A 83 8.12 -2.37 13.36
N GLY A 84 9.26 -2.63 14.00
CA GLY A 84 9.53 -2.19 15.37
C GLY A 84 8.77 -2.94 16.46
N VAL A 85 8.03 -3.99 16.12
CA VAL A 85 7.22 -4.76 17.07
C VAL A 85 7.17 -6.24 16.69
N TRP A 86 7.26 -7.10 17.70
CA TRP A 86 6.93 -8.52 17.58
C TRP A 86 5.55 -8.75 18.20
N SER A 87 4.67 -9.42 17.44
CA SER A 87 3.35 -9.85 17.89
C SER A 87 3.25 -11.37 17.84
N GLU A 88 2.98 -11.99 18.99
CA GLU A 88 2.68 -13.43 19.08
C GLU A 88 1.35 -13.78 18.41
N THR A 89 0.35 -12.89 18.50
CA THR A 89 -0.93 -13.04 17.80
C THR A 89 -0.71 -13.16 16.30
N LEU A 90 0.09 -12.26 15.69
CA LEU A 90 0.43 -12.36 14.27
C LEU A 90 1.21 -13.63 13.94
N ASN A 91 2.17 -14.02 14.79
CA ASN A 91 2.94 -15.25 14.59
C ASN A 91 2.02 -16.48 14.54
N LYS A 92 1.07 -16.59 15.48
CA LYS A 92 0.09 -17.68 15.53
C LYS A 92 -0.82 -17.68 14.30
N ILE A 93 -1.36 -16.52 13.90
CA ILE A 93 -2.18 -16.41 12.68
C ILE A 93 -1.37 -16.84 11.45
N CYS A 94 -0.09 -16.44 11.35
CA CYS A 94 0.77 -16.84 10.26
C CYS A 94 1.05 -18.35 10.26
N GLU A 95 1.23 -18.96 11.42
CA GLU A 95 1.40 -20.41 11.55
C GLU A 95 0.15 -21.17 11.07
N GLU A 96 -1.02 -20.80 11.56
CA GLU A 96 -2.30 -21.43 11.22
C GLU A 96 -2.63 -21.35 9.71
N ASN A 97 -2.16 -20.30 9.03
CA ASN A 97 -2.42 -20.08 7.61
C ASN A 97 -1.23 -20.41 6.69
N SER A 98 -0.13 -20.95 7.23
CA SER A 98 1.10 -21.20 6.49
C SER A 98 1.65 -19.95 5.77
N TRP A 99 1.61 -18.80 6.43
CA TRP A 99 2.15 -17.52 5.96
C TRP A 99 3.51 -17.22 6.59
N SER A 100 4.36 -16.52 5.84
CA SER A 100 5.62 -16.01 6.38
C SER A 100 5.37 -14.87 7.35
N TYR A 101 6.22 -14.73 8.36
CA TYR A 101 6.17 -13.60 9.30
C TYR A 101 7.55 -12.97 9.44
N LEU A 102 7.65 -11.66 9.17
CA LEU A 102 8.85 -10.88 9.37
C LEU A 102 8.58 -9.78 10.39
N SER A 103 9.44 -9.71 11.41
CA SER A 103 9.45 -8.61 12.36
C SER A 103 10.84 -7.99 12.44
N THR A 104 10.93 -6.66 12.38
CA THR A 104 12.16 -5.91 12.64
C THR A 104 12.09 -5.24 14.01
N LYS A 105 13.22 -5.12 14.70
CA LYS A 105 13.34 -4.27 15.90
C LYS A 105 13.39 -2.80 15.53
N GLU A 106 13.97 -2.49 14.38
CA GLU A 106 13.94 -1.14 13.84
C GLU A 106 12.50 -0.82 13.43
N ASN A 107 11.94 0.23 14.03
CA ASN A 107 10.69 0.79 13.56
C ASN A 107 10.98 1.60 12.30
N ASN A 108 10.97 0.94 11.14
CA ASN A 108 11.05 1.60 9.85
C ASN A 108 10.27 0.82 8.77
N VAL A 109 9.18 1.43 8.28
CA VAL A 109 8.26 0.82 7.30
C VAL A 109 8.96 0.49 5.97
N SER A 110 9.84 1.37 5.48
CA SER A 110 10.60 1.12 4.25
C SER A 110 11.60 -0.04 4.40
N LEU A 111 12.24 -0.17 5.57
CA LEU A 111 13.19 -1.26 5.85
C LEU A 111 12.49 -2.61 5.83
N VAL A 112 11.43 -2.79 6.61
CA VAL A 112 10.76 -4.10 6.73
C VAL A 112 10.22 -4.57 5.37
N GLN A 113 9.71 -3.64 4.55
CA GLN A 113 9.28 -3.93 3.17
C GLN A 113 10.45 -4.38 2.29
N ASN A 114 11.59 -3.68 2.32
CA ASN A 114 12.79 -4.09 1.58
C ASN A 114 13.24 -5.50 1.96
N ILE A 115 13.25 -5.85 3.25
CA ILE A 115 13.64 -7.17 3.73
C ILE A 115 12.66 -8.24 3.25
N ALA A 116 11.36 -8.00 3.37
CA ALA A 116 10.33 -8.94 2.92
C ALA A 116 10.45 -9.21 1.41
N ILE A 117 10.57 -8.16 0.60
CA ILE A 117 10.73 -8.28 -0.86
C ILE A 117 12.05 -9.00 -1.21
N LYS A 118 13.12 -8.76 -0.44
CA LYS A 118 14.41 -9.46 -0.63
C LYS A 118 14.32 -10.96 -0.33
N TYR A 119 13.60 -11.37 0.71
CA TYR A 119 13.48 -12.79 1.09
C TYR A 119 12.59 -13.62 0.18
N HIS A 120 11.69 -12.98 -0.56
CA HIS A 120 10.80 -13.63 -1.54
C HIS A 120 11.31 -13.42 -2.96
N SER A 121 12.54 -13.88 -3.24
CA SER A 121 13.28 -13.57 -4.48
C SER A 121 12.60 -14.02 -5.79
N LYS A 122 11.64 -14.95 -5.73
CA LYS A 122 10.84 -15.39 -6.88
C LYS A 122 9.70 -14.45 -7.25
N ALA A 123 9.25 -13.61 -6.31
CA ALA A 123 8.13 -12.71 -6.54
C ALA A 123 8.42 -11.71 -7.65
N LYS A 124 7.58 -11.66 -8.67
CA LYS A 124 7.59 -10.68 -9.76
C LYS A 124 6.58 -9.57 -9.49
N TYR A 125 5.40 -9.92 -8.99
CA TYR A 125 4.34 -8.99 -8.61
C TYR A 125 4.27 -8.90 -7.10
N ILE A 126 4.27 -7.67 -6.58
CA ILE A 126 4.30 -7.37 -5.16
C ILE A 126 3.05 -6.55 -4.84
N PHE A 127 2.20 -7.13 -4.00
CA PHE A 127 1.04 -6.48 -3.43
C PHE A 127 1.41 -5.97 -2.04
N LYS A 128 1.15 -4.70 -1.76
CA LYS A 128 1.33 -4.09 -0.45
C LYS A 128 -0.03 -3.71 0.12
N ILE A 129 -0.29 -4.09 1.36
CA ILE A 129 -1.55 -3.86 2.07
C ILE A 129 -1.24 -3.39 3.50
N ASP A 130 -1.98 -2.42 4.01
CA ASP A 130 -1.93 -2.01 5.43
C ASP A 130 -2.94 -2.79 6.30
N GLU A 131 -2.69 -2.86 7.61
CA GLU A 131 -3.49 -3.63 8.58
C GLU A 131 -4.93 -3.15 8.80
N ASP A 132 -5.36 -2.09 8.12
CA ASP A 132 -6.71 -1.55 8.15
C ASP A 132 -7.37 -1.48 6.76
N ILE A 133 -6.85 -2.26 5.81
CA ILE A 133 -7.45 -2.49 4.50
C ILE A 133 -8.31 -3.76 4.51
N PHE A 134 -9.55 -3.64 4.05
CA PHE A 134 -10.50 -4.73 3.97
C PHE A 134 -10.64 -5.19 2.52
N LEU A 135 -10.07 -6.37 2.22
CA LEU A 135 -10.12 -6.94 0.88
C LEU A 135 -11.53 -7.38 0.50
N THR A 136 -11.83 -7.29 -0.79
CA THR A 136 -13.06 -7.79 -1.42
C THR A 136 -12.72 -8.96 -2.34
N GLU A 137 -13.76 -9.70 -2.76
CA GLU A 137 -13.62 -10.85 -3.64
C GLU A 137 -12.91 -10.48 -4.96
N TYR A 138 -12.07 -11.39 -5.46
CA TYR A 138 -11.26 -11.25 -6.67
C TYR A 138 -10.25 -10.10 -6.68
N TYR A 139 -9.95 -9.47 -5.53
CA TYR A 139 -9.00 -8.35 -5.43
C TYR A 139 -7.68 -8.61 -6.17
N PHE A 140 -6.98 -9.71 -5.87
CA PHE A 140 -5.65 -9.98 -6.41
C PHE A 140 -5.67 -10.19 -7.93
N GLU A 141 -6.58 -11.04 -8.41
CA GLU A 141 -6.69 -11.34 -9.84
C GLU A 141 -7.09 -10.09 -10.63
N ASN A 142 -8.14 -9.40 -10.20
CA ASN A 142 -8.64 -8.24 -10.94
C ASN A 142 -7.64 -7.08 -10.93
N LEU A 143 -6.89 -6.86 -9.85
CA LEU A 143 -5.88 -5.81 -9.79
C LEU A 143 -4.69 -6.12 -10.71
N LYS A 144 -4.25 -7.39 -10.75
CA LYS A 144 -3.19 -7.84 -11.68
C LYS A 144 -3.63 -7.77 -13.14
N ASN A 145 -4.89 -8.14 -13.43
CA ASN A 145 -5.47 -8.00 -14.77
C ASN A 145 -5.59 -6.52 -15.18
N ALA A 146 -5.97 -5.63 -14.25
CA ALA A 146 -6.01 -4.20 -14.50
C ALA A 146 -4.62 -3.62 -14.81
N TYR A 147 -3.57 -4.07 -14.11
CA TYR A 147 -2.19 -3.68 -14.43
C TYR A 147 -1.78 -4.10 -15.84
N LYS A 148 -2.03 -5.36 -16.20
CA LYS A 148 -1.73 -5.88 -17.55
C LYS A 148 -2.51 -5.14 -18.64
N LEU A 149 -3.75 -4.76 -18.38
CA LEU A 149 -4.56 -3.98 -19.31
C LEU A 149 -4.00 -2.56 -19.45
N ALA A 150 -3.60 -1.92 -18.33
CA ALA A 150 -2.96 -0.61 -18.35
C ALA A 150 -1.67 -0.61 -19.17
N GLN A 151 -0.82 -1.64 -19.04
CA GLN A 151 0.41 -1.81 -19.83
C GLN A 151 0.18 -1.89 -21.35
N LYS A 152 -1.02 -2.30 -21.78
CA LYS A 152 -1.40 -2.37 -23.20
C LYS A 152 -2.06 -1.08 -23.71
N GLY A 153 -2.38 -0.14 -22.81
CA GLY A 153 -3.00 1.13 -23.14
C GLY A 153 -1.97 2.24 -23.38
N ASP A 154 -2.40 3.48 -23.17
CA ASP A 154 -1.59 4.67 -23.45
C ASP A 154 -0.48 4.95 -22.42
N PHE A 155 -0.45 4.20 -21.31
CA PHE A 155 0.47 4.44 -20.19
C PHE A 155 1.31 3.22 -19.88
N GLU A 156 2.56 3.43 -19.50
CA GLU A 156 3.39 2.40 -18.87
C GLU A 156 3.26 2.51 -17.34
N PRO A 157 2.42 1.71 -16.66
CA PRO A 157 2.16 1.90 -15.23
C PRO A 157 3.41 1.61 -14.38
N GLY A 158 3.65 2.48 -13.40
CA GLY A 158 4.57 2.18 -12.30
C GLY A 158 3.90 1.27 -11.28
N VAL A 159 2.70 1.65 -10.87
CA VAL A 159 1.89 1.00 -9.83
C VAL A 159 0.43 0.95 -10.28
N ILE A 160 -0.31 -0.07 -9.85
CA ILE A 160 -1.78 -0.08 -9.91
C ILE A 160 -2.36 -0.07 -8.48
N ALA A 161 -3.47 0.63 -8.29
CA ALA A 161 -4.23 0.65 -7.04
C ALA A 161 -5.72 0.33 -7.29
N PRO A 162 -6.43 -0.22 -6.30
CA PRO A 162 -7.89 -0.28 -6.31
C PRO A 162 -8.50 1.08 -5.99
N LEU A 163 -9.81 1.23 -6.16
CA LEU A 163 -10.58 2.26 -5.48
C LEU A 163 -10.60 1.98 -3.98
N ILE A 164 -10.33 3.03 -3.21
CA ILE A 164 -10.40 3.03 -1.74
C ILE A 164 -11.37 4.14 -1.35
N PRO A 165 -12.51 3.85 -0.67
CA PRO A 165 -13.48 4.88 -0.33
C PRO A 165 -12.91 5.99 0.54
N VAL A 166 -12.17 5.63 1.58
CA VAL A 166 -11.49 6.58 2.46
C VAL A 166 -10.08 6.84 1.92
N ASN A 167 -10.00 7.62 0.83
CA ASN A 167 -8.75 8.00 0.15
C ASN A 167 -8.96 9.24 -0.73
N GLY A 168 -7.93 10.09 -0.86
CA GLY A 168 -7.99 11.36 -1.60
C GLY A 168 -8.37 11.25 -3.09
N TYR A 169 -8.17 10.09 -3.73
CA TYR A 169 -8.63 9.84 -5.10
C TYR A 169 -9.97 9.10 -5.13
N GLY A 170 -10.05 7.99 -4.39
CA GLY A 170 -11.15 7.03 -4.50
C GLY A 170 -12.51 7.59 -4.04
N HIS A 171 -12.54 8.41 -2.98
CA HIS A 171 -13.80 8.98 -2.46
C HIS A 171 -14.60 9.73 -3.54
N LYS A 172 -13.93 10.59 -4.32
CA LYS A 172 -14.57 11.35 -5.40
C LYS A 172 -15.10 10.43 -6.47
N ARG A 173 -14.32 9.42 -6.90
CA ARG A 173 -14.77 8.47 -7.92
C ARG A 173 -16.00 7.69 -7.46
N ILE A 174 -16.03 7.22 -6.21
CA ILE A 174 -17.17 6.49 -5.66
C ILE A 174 -18.40 7.39 -5.57
N LEU A 175 -18.27 8.61 -5.07
CA LEU A 175 -19.38 9.57 -5.04
C LEU A 175 -19.94 9.82 -6.44
N SER A 176 -19.09 10.02 -7.46
CA SER A 176 -19.55 10.20 -8.85
C SER A 176 -20.29 8.96 -9.37
N LYS A 177 -19.75 7.75 -9.13
CA LYS A 177 -20.36 6.47 -9.59
C LYS A 177 -21.71 6.18 -8.92
N LEU A 178 -21.91 6.69 -7.70
CA LEU A 178 -23.15 6.54 -6.95
C LEU A 178 -24.09 7.74 -7.07
N ALA A 179 -23.69 8.80 -7.78
CA ALA A 179 -24.41 10.08 -7.84
C ALA A 179 -24.70 10.69 -6.44
N LEU A 180 -23.71 10.62 -5.54
CA LEU A 180 -23.82 11.08 -4.14
C LEU A 180 -23.05 12.38 -3.85
N GLU A 181 -22.61 13.11 -4.88
CA GLU A 181 -21.78 14.31 -4.69
C GLU A 181 -22.53 15.44 -3.97
N ASP A 182 -23.80 15.67 -4.33
CA ASP A 182 -24.65 16.67 -3.70
C ASP A 182 -24.99 16.28 -2.26
N VAL A 183 -25.33 15.00 -2.03
CA VAL A 183 -25.58 14.45 -0.69
C VAL A 183 -24.35 14.63 0.22
N TYR A 184 -23.16 14.38 -0.31
CA TYR A 184 -21.92 14.60 0.44
C TYR A 184 -21.72 16.08 0.79
N PHE A 185 -21.97 16.98 -0.17
CA PHE A 185 -21.85 18.42 0.05
C PHE A 185 -22.87 18.93 1.08
N GLU A 186 -24.13 18.52 0.99
CA GLU A 186 -25.18 18.91 1.95
C GLU A 186 -24.85 18.42 3.38
N LYS A 187 -24.31 17.22 3.52
CA LYS A 187 -23.99 16.63 4.83
C LYS A 187 -22.76 17.24 5.49
N PHE A 188 -21.72 17.54 4.69
CA PHE A 188 -20.40 17.89 5.23
C PHE A 188 -19.94 19.31 4.89
N GLY A 189 -20.61 20.01 3.98
CA GLY A 189 -20.21 21.35 3.53
C GLY A 189 -18.90 21.38 2.72
N GLU A 190 -18.39 20.24 2.28
CA GLU A 190 -17.14 20.12 1.52
C GLU A 190 -17.42 19.60 0.10
N ILE A 191 -16.91 20.31 -0.91
CA ILE A 191 -16.90 19.79 -2.28
C ILE A 191 -15.85 18.69 -2.38
N SER A 192 -16.27 17.51 -2.83
CA SER A 192 -15.39 16.37 -3.10
C SER A 192 -14.44 16.67 -4.27
N LYS A 193 -13.14 16.40 -4.08
CA LYS A 193 -12.07 16.71 -5.05
C LYS A 193 -11.05 15.59 -5.08
N HIS A 194 -10.40 15.37 -6.22
CA HIS A 194 -9.19 14.53 -6.28
C HIS A 194 -8.05 15.25 -5.55
N MET A 195 -7.94 15.05 -4.24
CA MET A 195 -6.97 15.71 -3.39
C MET A 195 -6.79 14.94 -2.08
N ALA A 196 -5.54 14.73 -1.71
CA ALA A 196 -5.11 14.17 -0.43
C ALA A 196 -4.60 15.29 0.49
N GLY A 197 -4.53 15.02 1.79
CA GLY A 197 -3.90 15.89 2.79
C GLY A 197 -4.68 16.02 4.08
N HIS A 198 -3.97 16.21 5.18
CA HIS A 198 -4.49 16.22 6.56
C HIS A 198 -5.60 17.24 6.84
N ASN A 199 -5.74 18.29 6.01
CA ASN A 199 -6.80 19.29 6.16
C ASN A 199 -8.09 18.91 5.42
N ARG A 200 -8.11 17.80 4.68
CA ARG A 200 -9.28 17.32 3.92
C ARG A 200 -10.15 16.44 4.79
N PHE A 201 -11.47 16.62 4.72
CA PHE A 201 -12.38 15.86 5.59
C PHE A 201 -12.30 14.35 5.35
N ILE A 202 -11.98 13.91 4.13
CA ILE A 202 -11.74 12.50 3.83
C ILE A 202 -10.59 11.87 4.66
N GLU A 203 -9.61 12.67 5.11
CA GLU A 203 -8.48 12.20 5.94
C GLU A 203 -8.55 12.65 7.41
N SER A 204 -9.46 13.56 7.75
CA SER A 204 -9.50 14.18 9.09
C SER A 204 -10.83 14.06 9.82
N ASN A 205 -11.96 13.93 9.11
CA ASN A 205 -13.29 13.91 9.69
C ASN A 205 -13.79 12.46 9.84
N PRO A 206 -14.02 11.96 11.07
CA PRO A 206 -14.49 10.60 11.28
C PRO A 206 -15.91 10.35 10.73
N GLU A 207 -16.79 11.37 10.70
CA GLU A 207 -18.14 11.23 10.16
C GLU A 207 -18.12 11.00 8.63
N VAL A 208 -17.12 11.54 7.94
CA VAL A 208 -16.88 11.23 6.52
C VAL A 208 -16.45 9.78 6.34
N ALA A 209 -15.55 9.27 7.19
CA ALA A 209 -15.15 7.86 7.13
C ALA A 209 -16.36 6.94 7.38
N LYS A 210 -17.18 7.21 8.41
CA LYS A 210 -18.41 6.44 8.70
C LYS A 210 -19.42 6.47 7.55
N PHE A 211 -19.58 7.62 6.88
CA PHE A 211 -20.44 7.73 5.70
C PHE A 211 -20.00 6.76 4.59
N PHE A 212 -18.70 6.66 4.31
CA PHE A 212 -18.18 5.70 3.34
C PHE A 212 -18.25 4.24 3.82
N TRP A 213 -18.41 4.01 5.12
CA TRP A 213 -18.76 2.71 5.72
C TRP A 213 -20.28 2.48 5.83
N GLY A 214 -21.07 3.26 5.10
CA GLY A 214 -22.52 3.10 4.96
C GLY A 214 -23.33 3.59 6.16
N GLU A 215 -22.78 4.49 6.99
CA GLU A 215 -23.59 5.19 7.98
C GLU A 215 -24.67 6.05 7.31
N GLY A 216 -25.92 5.85 7.74
CA GLY A 216 -27.10 6.46 7.09
C GLY A 216 -27.54 5.74 5.81
N ASN A 217 -26.98 4.57 5.50
CA ASN A 217 -27.35 3.74 4.33
C ASN A 217 -27.20 4.43 2.97
N TYR A 218 -26.37 5.48 2.88
CA TYR A 218 -26.09 6.19 1.62
C TYR A 218 -25.16 5.38 0.72
N VAL A 219 -24.04 4.92 1.29
CA VAL A 219 -23.02 4.15 0.57
C VAL A 219 -23.25 2.67 0.86
N PRO A 220 -23.44 1.82 -0.17
CA PRO A 220 -23.49 0.37 -0.01
C PRO A 220 -22.21 -0.20 0.63
N SER A 221 -22.28 -1.43 1.11
CA SER A 221 -21.10 -2.12 1.65
C SER A 221 -20.00 -2.27 0.60
N ILE A 222 -18.74 -2.43 1.04
CA ILE A 222 -17.61 -2.61 0.13
C ILE A 222 -17.77 -3.85 -0.77
N ASP A 223 -18.43 -4.89 -0.29
CA ASP A 223 -18.65 -6.13 -1.04
C ASP A 223 -19.72 -5.90 -2.14
N GLU A 224 -20.81 -5.19 -1.82
CA GLU A 224 -21.83 -4.79 -2.82
C GLU A 224 -21.25 -3.82 -3.87
N LEU A 225 -20.42 -2.88 -3.44
CA LEU A 225 -19.72 -1.97 -4.37
C LEU A 225 -18.75 -2.73 -5.27
N ASN A 226 -18.02 -3.72 -4.74
CA ASN A 226 -17.13 -4.55 -5.54
C ASN A 226 -17.90 -5.37 -6.57
N ASP A 227 -19.00 -6.02 -6.18
CA ASP A 227 -19.84 -6.77 -7.10
C ASP A 227 -20.39 -5.87 -8.22
N ARG A 228 -20.89 -4.69 -7.85
CA ARG A 228 -21.40 -3.70 -8.83
C ARG A 228 -20.30 -3.23 -9.79
N PHE A 229 -19.19 -2.72 -9.26
CA PHE A 229 -18.15 -2.08 -10.08
C PHE A 229 -17.33 -3.09 -10.90
N SER A 230 -17.21 -4.34 -10.45
CA SER A 230 -16.48 -5.38 -11.18
C SER A 230 -17.15 -5.75 -12.51
N ARG A 231 -18.49 -5.61 -12.60
CA ARG A 231 -19.32 -5.89 -13.78
C ARG A 231 -19.36 -4.74 -14.80
N GLU A 232 -18.91 -3.56 -14.41
CA GLU A 232 -18.82 -2.42 -15.32
C GLU A 232 -17.69 -2.59 -16.35
N ASN A 233 -17.70 -1.75 -17.38
CA ASN A 233 -16.60 -1.65 -18.33
C ASN A 233 -15.27 -1.44 -17.58
N LYS A 234 -14.23 -2.15 -18.01
CA LYS A 234 -12.91 -2.06 -17.39
C LYS A 234 -12.30 -0.68 -17.65
N ILE A 235 -12.22 0.14 -16.61
CA ILE A 235 -11.75 1.51 -16.66
C ILE A 235 -10.55 1.62 -15.72
N ILE A 236 -9.42 2.04 -16.27
CA ILE A 236 -8.18 2.27 -15.53
C ILE A 236 -7.71 3.68 -15.85
N LYS A 237 -7.45 4.49 -14.83
CA LYS A 237 -7.10 5.91 -15.00
C LYS A 237 -5.82 6.26 -14.26
N PRO A 238 -5.01 7.20 -14.79
CA PRO A 238 -3.92 7.77 -14.02
C PRO A 238 -4.45 8.52 -12.80
N CYS A 239 -3.76 8.38 -11.67
CA CYS A 239 -4.01 9.18 -10.47
C CYS A 239 -3.25 10.52 -10.59
N PRO A 240 -3.95 11.68 -10.62
CA PRO A 240 -3.31 12.99 -10.77
C PRO A 240 -2.75 13.56 -9.46
N ILE A 241 -2.79 12.80 -8.36
CA ILE A 241 -2.37 13.25 -7.02
C ILE A 241 -1.42 12.25 -6.37
N ARG A 242 -0.75 12.67 -5.29
CA ARG A 242 -0.08 11.73 -4.38
C ARG A 242 -1.13 10.80 -3.80
N PHE A 243 -0.99 9.50 -4.07
CA PHE A 243 -1.92 8.47 -3.63
C PHE A 243 -1.43 7.87 -2.32
N SER A 244 -2.32 7.74 -1.32
CA SER A 244 -2.02 6.95 -0.13
C SER A 244 -2.07 5.46 -0.50
N ILE A 245 -0.93 4.79 -0.39
CA ILE A 245 -0.70 3.45 -0.95
C ILE A 245 -1.09 2.35 0.04
N GLY A 246 -2.21 2.53 0.76
CA GLY A 246 -2.72 1.54 1.71
C GLY A 246 -2.94 0.17 1.07
N ALA A 247 -3.32 0.14 -0.22
CA ALA A 247 -3.39 -1.06 -1.04
C ALA A 247 -2.86 -0.76 -2.45
N ILE A 248 -1.82 -1.46 -2.89
CA ILE A 248 -1.25 -1.32 -4.25
C ILE A 248 -0.66 -2.64 -4.75
N MET A 249 -0.43 -2.73 -6.06
CA MET A 249 0.44 -3.73 -6.69
C MET A 249 1.47 -3.06 -7.60
N PHE A 250 2.70 -3.57 -7.57
CA PHE A 250 3.78 -3.15 -8.46
C PHE A 250 4.69 -4.33 -8.83
N GLU A 251 5.46 -4.18 -9.89
CA GLU A 251 6.46 -5.19 -10.27
C GLU A 251 7.76 -5.02 -9.48
N ARG A 252 8.45 -6.12 -9.19
CA ARG A 252 9.81 -6.11 -8.61
C ARG A 252 10.77 -5.21 -9.41
N SER A 253 10.59 -5.13 -10.73
CA SER A 253 11.37 -4.26 -11.62
C SER A 253 11.30 -2.80 -11.18
N LEU A 254 10.13 -2.29 -10.79
CA LEU A 254 9.96 -0.94 -10.26
C LEU A 254 10.80 -0.73 -8.99
N TRP A 255 10.69 -1.66 -8.03
CA TRP A 255 11.43 -1.60 -6.77
C TRP A 255 12.95 -1.63 -6.99
N ILE A 256 13.44 -2.43 -7.93
CA ILE A 256 14.86 -2.45 -8.34
C ILE A 256 15.25 -1.10 -8.99
N ASN A 257 14.43 -0.58 -9.91
CA ASN A 257 14.72 0.64 -10.64
C ASN A 257 14.68 1.90 -9.76
N MET A 258 13.88 1.89 -8.69
CA MET A 258 13.94 2.89 -7.61
C MET A 258 15.25 2.83 -6.81
N GLY A 259 16.04 1.77 -6.98
CA GLY A 259 17.16 1.44 -6.11
C GLY A 259 16.71 0.99 -4.73
N TYR A 260 15.54 0.34 -4.63
CA TYR A 260 14.85 -0.05 -3.39
C TYR A 260 14.37 1.15 -2.58
N PHE A 261 13.51 0.92 -1.57
CA PHE A 261 13.11 1.99 -0.67
C PHE A 261 14.34 2.52 0.10
N ASN A 262 14.48 3.83 0.14
CA ASN A 262 15.45 4.49 1.01
C ASN A 262 15.03 4.33 2.46
N VAL A 263 16.01 4.10 3.33
CA VAL A 263 15.79 3.88 4.75
C VAL A 263 16.50 5.00 5.53
N ASP A 264 15.71 5.90 6.11
CA ASP A 264 16.17 6.85 7.13
C ASP A 264 15.83 6.34 8.53
N PHE A 265 16.85 6.06 9.32
CA PHE A 265 16.72 5.52 10.68
C PHE A 265 16.41 6.60 11.73
N LYS A 266 16.15 7.86 11.32
CA LYS A 266 15.75 8.93 12.23
C LYS A 266 14.29 8.85 12.70
N GLY A 267 13.46 8.00 12.10
CA GLY A 267 12.06 7.84 12.47
C GLY A 267 11.43 6.56 11.90
N SER A 268 10.12 6.45 12.04
CA SER A 268 9.34 5.27 11.61
C SER A 268 9.28 5.08 10.09
N GLY A 269 9.64 6.10 9.31
CA GLY A 269 9.49 6.08 7.85
C GLY A 269 8.04 5.94 7.40
N LEU A 270 7.06 6.19 8.28
CA LEU A 270 5.64 6.15 7.94
C LEU A 270 5.33 7.24 6.91
N GLY A 271 4.74 6.86 5.78
CA GLY A 271 4.46 7.78 4.67
C GLY A 271 5.61 7.94 3.68
N GLU A 272 6.84 7.57 4.05
CA GLU A 272 8.02 7.76 3.20
C GLU A 272 8.07 6.79 2.02
N ASP A 273 7.55 5.58 2.20
CA ASP A 273 7.36 4.62 1.10
C ASP A 273 6.39 5.16 0.05
N GLU A 274 5.29 5.79 0.49
CA GLU A 274 4.31 6.43 -0.39
C GLU A 274 4.93 7.59 -1.18
N VAL A 275 5.66 8.47 -0.48
CA VAL A 275 6.36 9.62 -1.09
C VAL A 275 7.37 9.12 -2.13
N GLN A 276 8.13 8.09 -1.82
CA GLN A 276 9.14 7.54 -2.71
C GLN A 276 8.53 6.91 -3.97
N ILE A 277 7.49 6.09 -3.83
CA ILE A 277 6.79 5.49 -4.97
C ILE A 277 6.16 6.59 -5.84
N CYS A 278 5.39 7.50 -5.25
CA CYS A 278 4.71 8.54 -6.01
C CYS A 278 5.69 9.46 -6.73
N SER A 279 6.77 9.86 -6.05
CA SER A 279 7.82 10.69 -6.64
C SER A 279 8.52 9.98 -7.79
N TYR A 280 8.88 8.71 -7.60
CA TYR A 280 9.53 7.94 -8.66
C TYR A 280 8.61 7.79 -9.89
N CYS A 281 7.36 7.40 -9.67
CA CYS A 281 6.35 7.23 -10.73
C CYS A 281 6.18 8.50 -11.55
N ASN A 282 6.06 9.65 -10.89
CA ASN A 282 5.92 10.94 -11.56
C ASN A 282 7.19 11.34 -12.33
N LEU A 283 8.36 11.22 -11.71
CA LEU A 283 9.64 11.64 -12.32
C LEU A 283 10.07 10.76 -13.49
N HIS A 284 9.63 9.50 -13.54
CA HIS A 284 10.03 8.54 -14.59
C HIS A 284 8.92 8.27 -15.60
N SER A 285 7.85 9.09 -15.63
CA SER A 285 6.71 8.92 -16.55
C SER A 285 6.06 7.53 -16.46
N ARG A 286 6.04 6.94 -15.27
CA ARG A 286 5.42 5.65 -14.98
C ARG A 286 4.27 5.84 -13.99
N PRO A 287 3.11 6.35 -14.43
CA PRO A 287 2.08 6.83 -13.51
C PRO A 287 1.58 5.74 -12.57
N LEU A 288 1.14 6.16 -11.39
CA LEU A 288 0.25 5.34 -10.56
C LEU A 288 -1.12 5.34 -11.22
N MET A 289 -1.59 4.14 -11.57
CA MET A 289 -2.89 3.92 -12.18
C MET A 289 -3.88 3.42 -11.13
N VAL A 290 -5.17 3.71 -11.29
CA VAL A 290 -6.23 3.23 -10.42
C VAL A 290 -7.26 2.47 -11.26
N SER A 291 -7.57 1.24 -10.86
CA SER A 291 -8.66 0.46 -11.44
C SER A 291 -9.98 0.90 -10.83
N GLU A 292 -10.93 1.37 -11.64
CA GLU A 292 -12.27 1.74 -11.17
C GLU A 292 -13.18 0.53 -10.91
N ASN A 293 -12.69 -0.69 -11.15
CA ASN A 293 -13.44 -1.94 -11.05
C ASN A 293 -12.95 -2.86 -9.94
N VAL A 294 -11.94 -2.44 -9.17
CA VAL A 294 -11.44 -3.16 -7.99
C VAL A 294 -11.61 -2.24 -6.81
N LEU A 295 -12.19 -2.74 -5.72
CA LEU A 295 -12.46 -1.94 -4.54
C LEU A 295 -11.94 -2.63 -3.27
N VAL A 296 -11.39 -1.86 -2.35
CA VAL A 296 -11.09 -2.34 -0.99
C VAL A 296 -11.58 -1.31 0.02
N GLY A 297 -11.94 -1.76 1.23
CA GLY A 297 -12.21 -0.85 2.33
C GLY A 297 -10.91 -0.34 2.96
N HIS A 298 -10.95 0.86 3.53
CA HIS A 298 -9.91 1.38 4.42
C HIS A 298 -10.61 1.93 5.65
N LEU A 299 -10.18 1.51 6.85
CA LEU A 299 -10.89 1.92 8.07
C LEU A 299 -10.89 3.44 8.21
N SER A 300 -9.70 4.05 8.23
CA SER A 300 -9.52 5.43 8.68
C SER A 300 -8.09 5.92 8.59
N PHE A 301 -7.92 7.23 8.37
CA PHE A 301 -6.65 7.91 8.59
C PHE A 301 -6.40 8.24 10.07
N GLY A 302 -5.18 8.68 10.39
CA GLY A 302 -4.71 9.00 11.75
C GLY A 302 -5.72 9.73 12.64
N PRO A 303 -6.21 10.93 12.26
CA PRO A 303 -7.18 11.69 13.06
C PRO A 303 -8.53 10.99 13.27
N GLN A 304 -8.91 10.08 12.36
CA GLN A 304 -10.19 9.36 12.38
C GLN A 304 -10.13 8.08 13.22
N ASN A 305 -8.94 7.53 13.48
CA ASN A 305 -8.73 6.21 14.09
C ASN A 305 -9.52 5.97 15.40
N LYS A 306 -9.57 6.96 16.30
CA LYS A 306 -10.21 6.80 17.61
C LYS A 306 -11.72 6.54 17.48
N GLU A 307 -12.42 7.34 16.68
CA GLU A 307 -13.86 7.18 16.50
C GLU A 307 -14.18 6.00 15.59
N MET A 308 -13.34 5.73 14.59
CA MET A 308 -13.54 4.57 13.71
C MET A 308 -13.27 3.24 14.41
N ASN A 309 -12.42 3.19 15.44
CA ASN A 309 -12.31 2.03 16.32
C ASN A 309 -13.63 1.77 17.09
N LYS A 310 -14.28 2.81 17.63
CA LYS A 310 -15.61 2.65 18.26
C LYS A 310 -16.64 2.16 17.26
N PHE A 311 -16.69 2.78 16.09
CA PHE A 311 -17.61 2.41 15.02
C PHE A 311 -17.42 0.95 14.58
N PHE A 312 -16.18 0.51 14.40
CA PHE A 312 -15.85 -0.90 14.10
C PHE A 312 -16.40 -1.85 15.16
N ASN A 313 -16.16 -1.57 16.44
CA ASN A 313 -16.59 -2.46 17.52
C ASN A 313 -18.11 -2.55 17.64
N GLN A 314 -18.84 -1.48 17.31
CA GLN A 314 -20.30 -1.44 17.32
C GLN A 314 -20.93 -2.09 16.08
N ASN A 315 -20.18 -2.24 14.98
CA ASN A 315 -20.69 -2.65 13.68
C ASN A 315 -19.86 -3.77 13.05
N LYS A 316 -19.34 -4.72 13.84
CA LYS A 316 -18.40 -5.76 13.38
C LYS A 316 -18.89 -6.53 12.14
N ASP A 317 -20.19 -6.78 12.05
CA ASP A 317 -20.82 -7.49 10.92
C ASP A 317 -20.65 -6.77 9.57
N LYS A 318 -20.34 -5.47 9.57
CA LYS A 318 -20.03 -4.73 8.33
C LYS A 318 -18.63 -5.03 7.79
N PHE A 319 -17.75 -5.58 8.62
CA PHE A 319 -16.32 -5.71 8.31
C PHE A 319 -15.88 -7.16 8.15
N ILE A 320 -16.55 -8.10 8.81
CA ILE A 320 -16.23 -9.53 8.75
C ILE A 320 -16.90 -10.13 7.51
N VAL A 321 -16.25 -11.08 6.85
CA VAL A 321 -16.87 -11.83 5.74
C VAL A 321 -17.82 -12.87 6.31
N LYS A 322 -18.97 -13.05 5.66
CA LYS A 322 -19.98 -14.03 6.05
C LYS A 322 -19.65 -15.43 5.56
#